data_AF-A0AA41YDN9-F1
#
_entry.id   AF-A0AA41YDN9-F1
#
_cell.length_a   1.000
_cell.length_b   1.000
_cell.length_c   1.000
_cell.angle_alpha   90.00
_cell.angle_beta   90.00
_cell.angle_gamma   90.00
#
_symmetry.space_group_name_H-M   'P 1'
#
loop_
_entity.id
_entity.type
_entity.pdbx_description
1 polymer ?
#
loop_
_entity_poly.entity_id
_entity_poly.type
_entity_poly.pdbx_seq_one_letter_code
_entity_poly.pdbx_strand_id
1 'polypeptide(L)' 'MKKINSIFLFLILLSISCYSDDSDSSLKMWYDRPATVWNEALPVGNGRLGAMIYGDPVNEKIQLNEE' A
#
# COMPACT_ATOMS: atom_id res chain seq x y z
N MET A 1 0.51 48.48 -8.95
CA MET A 1 1.36 47.54 -9.72
C MET A 1 2.12 46.56 -8.83
N LYS A 2 2.89 47.01 -7.82
CA LYS A 2 3.66 46.10 -6.92
C LYS A 2 2.80 45.05 -6.18
N LYS A 3 1.59 45.42 -5.74
CA LYS A 3 0.66 44.51 -5.03
C LYS A 3 0.12 43.37 -5.91
N ILE A 4 -0.15 43.64 -7.19
CA ILE A 4 -0.67 42.65 -8.15
C ILE A 4 0.39 41.61 -8.51
N ASN A 5 1.64 42.05 -8.73
CA ASN A 5 2.76 41.13 -8.98
C ASN A 5 3.06 40.25 -7.76
N SER A 6 2.88 40.78 -6.55
CA SER A 6 3.05 40.00 -5.31
C SER A 6 1.95 38.95 -5.12
N ILE A 7 0.71 39.23 -5.55
CA ILE A 7 -0.41 38.27 -5.53
C ILE A 7 -0.18 37.16 -6.56
N PHE A 8 0.30 37.52 -7.76
CA PHE A 8 0.60 36.55 -8.80
C PHE A 8 1.75 35.63 -8.41
N LEU A 9 2.80 36.18 -7.78
CA LEU A 9 3.91 35.39 -7.24
C LEU A 9 3.46 34.44 -6.13
N PHE A 10 2.57 34.90 -5.24
CA PHE A 10 1.99 34.07 -4.18
C PHE A 10 1.13 32.93 -4.74
N LEU A 11 0.34 33.17 -5.79
CA LEU A 11 -0.46 32.15 -6.49
C LEU A 11 0.40 31.08 -7.16
N ILE A 12 1.55 31.47 -7.73
CA ILE A 12 2.51 30.54 -8.34
C ILE A 12 3.21 29.68 -7.27
N LEU A 13 3.55 30.26 -6.11
CA LEU A 13 4.11 29.50 -4.99
C LEU A 13 3.11 28.51 -4.38
N LEU A 14 1.81 28.84 -4.41
CA LEU A 14 0.75 27.96 -3.90
C LEU A 14 0.52 26.74 -4.79
N SER A 15 0.64 26.87 -6.12
CA SER A 15 0.46 25.75 -7.06
C SER A 15 1.65 24.77 -7.11
N ILE A 16 2.86 25.21 -6.76
CA ILE A 16 4.04 24.32 -6.65
C ILE A 16 3.93 23.39 -5.43
N SER A 17 3.22 23.79 -4.38
CA SER A 17 3.11 23.03 -3.13
C SER A 17 2.21 21.78 -3.20
N CYS A 18 1.53 21.54 -4.33
CA CYS A 18 0.57 20.44 -4.48
C CYS A 18 1.07 19.28 -5.37
N TYR A 19 2.37 19.23 -5.68
CA TYR A 19 2.96 18.07 -6.33
C TYR A 19 3.22 16.97 -5.30
N SER A 20 2.18 16.19 -5.01
CA SER A 20 2.32 14.88 -4.38
C SER A 20 2.54 13.85 -5.48
N ASP A 21 3.78 13.41 -5.67
CA ASP A 21 4.07 12.24 -6.49
C ASP A 21 3.67 11.00 -5.69
N ASP A 22 2.44 10.53 -5.91
CA ASP A 22 1.91 9.33 -5.27
C ASP A 22 2.34 8.08 -6.06
N SER A 23 3.65 7.86 -6.14
CA SER A 23 4.20 6.73 -6.89
C SER A 23 4.31 5.44 -6.07
N ASP A 24 4.06 5.46 -4.75
CA ASP A 24 3.97 4.25 -3.92
C ASP A 24 3.28 4.42 -2.54
N SER A 25 2.07 4.98 -2.43
CA SER A 25 1.31 4.96 -1.16
C SER A 25 0.69 3.58 -0.82
N SER A 26 1.27 2.49 -1.33
CA SER A 26 0.66 1.19 -1.14
C SER A 26 1.00 0.64 0.24
N LEU A 27 0.02 0.62 1.14
CA LEU A 27 0.12 -0.08 2.43
C LEU A 27 0.21 -1.60 2.15
N LYS A 28 1.42 -2.06 1.88
CA LYS A 28 1.74 -3.44 1.53
C LYS A 28 2.50 -4.11 2.67
N MET A 29 2.15 -5.35 2.93
CA MET A 29 2.99 -6.27 3.69
C MET A 29 3.75 -7.13 2.68
N TRP A 30 5.07 -6.99 2.65
CA TRP A 30 5.97 -7.70 1.74
C TRP A 30 7.07 -8.42 2.51
N TYR A 31 7.41 -9.63 2.07
CA TYR A 31 8.41 -10.48 2.71
C TYR A 31 9.31 -11.10 1.64
N ASP A 32 10.58 -11.31 1.99
CA ASP A 32 11.62 -11.83 1.10
C ASP A 32 11.77 -13.36 1.13
N ARG A 33 10.93 -14.04 1.93
CA ARG A 33 10.94 -15.49 2.10
C ARG A 33 9.53 -16.02 2.34
N PRO A 34 9.26 -17.30 1.98
CA PRO A 34 8.00 -17.95 2.31
C PRO A 34 7.84 -18.14 3.82
N ALA A 35 6.59 -18.14 4.27
CA ALA A 35 6.25 -18.47 5.65
C ALA A 35 6.55 -19.95 5.93
N THR A 36 7.03 -20.24 7.14
CA THR A 36 7.25 -21.61 7.62
C THR A 36 6.22 -22.03 8.66
N VAL A 37 5.70 -21.05 9.41
CA VAL A 37 4.67 -21.24 10.44
C VAL A 37 3.46 -20.35 10.19
N TRP A 38 2.34 -20.69 10.81
CA TRP A 38 1.06 -19.99 10.60
C TRP A 38 1.10 -18.48 10.89
N ASN A 39 1.83 -18.06 11.92
CA ASN A 39 1.95 -16.64 12.30
C ASN A 39 2.69 -15.78 11.25
N GLU A 40 3.43 -16.39 10.33
CA GLU A 40 4.15 -15.69 9.26
C GLU A 40 3.34 -15.62 7.95
N ALA A 41 2.29 -16.43 7.82
CA ALA A 41 1.47 -16.50 6.62
C ALA A 41 0.56 -15.27 6.49
N LEU A 42 0.28 -14.87 5.25
CA LEU A 42 -0.51 -13.68 4.96
C LEU A 42 -2.01 -14.00 4.97
N PRO A 43 -2.82 -13.33 5.82
CA PRO A 43 -4.26 -13.52 5.85
C PRO A 43 -4.94 -12.79 4.69
N VAL A 44 -5.86 -13.47 4.03
CA VAL A 44 -6.82 -12.89 3.07
C VAL A 44 -8.22 -13.39 3.38
N GLY A 45 -9.25 -12.61 3.07
CA GLY A 45 -10.63 -13.04 3.30
C GLY A 45 -11.67 -12.07 2.76
N ASN A 46 -12.91 -12.56 2.66
CA ASN A 46 -14.06 -11.77 2.18
C ASN A 46 -15.16 -11.63 3.25
N GLY A 47 -14.85 -11.94 4.51
CA GLY A 47 -15.78 -11.89 5.63
C GLY A 47 -16.52 -13.20 5.91
N ARG A 48 -16.54 -14.18 4.98
CA ARG A 48 -17.11 -15.53 5.19
C ARG A 48 -16.06 -16.63 5.03
N LEU A 49 -15.25 -16.50 4.00
CA LEU A 49 -14.11 -17.35 3.73
C LEU A 49 -12.83 -16.61 4.07
N GLY A 50 -11.90 -17.32 4.69
CA GLY A 50 -10.55 -16.86 4.98
C GLY A 50 -9.51 -17.82 4.42
N ALA A 51 -8.32 -17.29 4.13
CA ALA A 51 -7.17 -18.09 3.78
C ALA A 51 -5.88 -17.50 4.35
N MET A 52 -4.92 -18.38 4.66
CA MET A 52 -3.56 -18.02 5.04
C MET A 52 -2.62 -18.48 3.93
N ILE A 53 -1.88 -17.55 3.33
CA ILE A 53 -0.98 -17.78 2.19
C ILE A 53 0.47 -17.89 2.68
N TYR A 54 1.16 -18.98 2.32
CA TYR A 54 2.53 -19.22 2.79
C TYR A 54 3.59 -18.74 1.79
N GLY A 55 3.32 -18.74 0.49
CA GLY A 55 4.18 -18.14 -0.52
C GLY A 55 5.38 -18.98 -0.95
N ASP A 56 5.35 -20.30 -0.75
CA ASP A 56 6.42 -21.20 -1.21
C ASP A 56 6.28 -21.42 -2.73
N PRO A 57 7.29 -21.04 -3.55
CA PRO A 57 7.19 -21.10 -5.01
C PRO A 57 7.16 -22.52 -5.57
N VAL A 58 7.59 -23.53 -4.81
CA VAL A 58 7.65 -24.94 -5.25
C VAL A 58 6.48 -25.72 -4.69
N ASN A 59 6.19 -25.55 -3.40
CA ASN A 59 5.14 -26.29 -2.68
C ASN A 59 4.25 -25.34 -1.87
N GLU A 60 3.40 -24.59 -2.57
CA GLU A 60 2.50 -23.64 -1.92
C GLU A 60 1.54 -24.35 -0.94
N LYS A 61 1.29 -23.70 0.19
CA LYS A 61 0.30 -24.13 1.18
C LYS A 61 -0.67 -22.99 1.45
N ILE A 62 -1.91 -23.20 1.06
CA ILE A 62 -3.02 -22.31 1.39
C ILE A 62 -3.88 -23.00 2.44
N GLN A 63 -3.91 -22.45 3.66
CA GLN A 63 -4.84 -22.92 4.69
C GLN A 63 -6.16 -22.17 4.53
N LEU A 64 -7.28 -22.89 4.55
CA LEU A 64 -8.61 -22.33 4.38
C LEU A 64 -9.41 -22.34 5.68
N ASN A 65 -10.26 -21.34 5.83
CA ASN A 65 -11.22 -21.18 6.93
C ASN A 65 -12.58 -20.78 6.36
N GLU A 66 -13.65 -21.26 6.99
CA GLU A 66 -15.05 -20.92 6.68
C GLU A 66 -15.80 -20.66 7.99
N GLU A 67 -16.66 -19.64 7.99
CA GLU A 67 -17.67 -19.39 9.02
C GLU A 67 -18.98 -20.11 8.72
#